data_AF-A0A928SB96-F1
#
_entry.id   AF-A0A928SB96-F1
#
_cell.length_a   1.000
_cell.length_b   1.000
_cell.length_c   1.000
_cell.angle_alpha   90.00
_cell.angle_beta   90.00
_cell.angle_gamma   90.00
#
_symmetry.space_group_name_H-M   'P 1'
#
loop_
_entity.id
_entity.type
_entity.pdbx_description
1 polymer ?
#
loop_
_entity_poly.entity_id
_entity_poly.type
_entity_poly.pdbx_seq_one_letter_code
_entity_poly.pdbx_strand_id
1 'polypeptide(L)'
;MKTEFTHRQVIALLPNFALGALEPEEMLAVDAYLIEHYELWVWLYQVEQIVASLASITPFTSLPGLPKAVLLARVRADLAERRRAP
;
A
#
# COMPACT_ATOMS: atom_id res chain seq x y z
N MET A 1 8.74 13.19 -17.44
CA MET A 1 9.16 14.53 -16.96
C MET A 1 9.73 14.30 -15.56
N LYS A 2 10.92 14.81 -15.18
CA LYS A 2 11.42 14.62 -13.81
C LYS A 2 10.67 15.58 -12.89
N THR A 3 9.68 15.09 -12.16
CA THR A 3 8.95 15.89 -11.18
C THR A 3 9.80 15.97 -9.92
N GLU A 4 10.61 17.02 -9.80
CA GLU A 4 11.35 17.29 -8.57
C GLU A 4 10.38 17.92 -7.56
N PHE A 5 10.02 17.15 -6.53
CA PHE A 5 9.21 17.65 -5.42
C PHE A 5 10.09 18.32 -4.38
N THR A 6 9.60 19.44 -3.85
CA THR A 6 10.14 20.05 -2.64
C THR A 6 9.74 19.23 -1.41
N HIS A 7 10.51 19.35 -0.33
CA HIS A 7 10.22 18.70 0.96
C HIS A 7 8.77 18.91 1.43
N ARG A 8 8.26 20.15 1.32
CA ARG A 8 6.88 20.48 1.70
C ARG A 8 5.85 19.81 0.81
N GLN A 9 6.12 19.69 -0.49
CA GLN A 9 5.25 18.98 -1.42
C GLN A 9 5.20 17.49 -1.10
N VAL A 10 6.35 16.86 -0.80
CA VAL A 10 6.39 15.45 -0.41
C VAL A 10 5.56 15.22 0.86
N ILE A 11 5.75 16.04 1.90
CA ILE A 11 4.93 15.96 3.13
C ILE A 11 3.44 16.03 2.81
N ALA A 12 3.03 16.93 1.92
CA ALA A 12 1.62 17.06 1.52
C ALA A 12 1.10 15.85 0.73
N LEU A 13 1.98 15.11 0.04
CA LEU A 13 1.65 13.91 -0.73
C LEU A 13 1.64 12.63 0.10
N LEU A 14 2.27 12.59 1.28
CA LEU A 14 2.36 11.38 2.12
C LEU A 14 1.00 10.73 2.46
N PRO A 15 -0.08 11.47 2.77
CA PRO A 15 -1.40 10.87 2.95
C PRO A 15 -1.90 10.12 1.71
N ASN A 16 -1.74 10.71 0.54
CA ASN A 16 -2.17 10.09 -0.72
C ASN A 16 -1.25 8.92 -1.09
N PHE A 17 0.04 9.01 -0.79
CA PHE A 17 0.99 7.92 -0.95
C PHE A 17 0.58 6.71 -0.09
N ALA A 18 0.30 6.92 1.21
CA ALA A 18 -0.13 5.87 2.12
C ALA A 18 -1.48 5.23 1.73
N LEU A 19 -2.36 6.00 1.08
CA LEU A 19 -3.63 5.51 0.55
C LEU A 19 -3.50 4.82 -0.82
N GLY A 20 -2.32 4.84 -1.45
CA GLY A 20 -2.12 4.34 -2.81
C GLY A 20 -2.90 5.14 -3.88
N ALA A 21 -3.14 6.42 -3.62
CA ALA A 21 -3.97 7.31 -4.44
C ALA A 21 -3.16 8.25 -5.35
N LEU A 22 -1.83 8.13 -5.36
CA LEU A 22 -0.95 8.89 -6.24
C LEU A 22 -0.86 8.26 -7.62
N GLU A 23 -0.56 9.09 -8.63
CA GLU A 23 -0.20 8.59 -9.95
C GLU A 23 1.13 7.83 -9.89
N PRO A 24 1.39 6.85 -10.78
CA PRO A 24 2.60 6.02 -10.72
C PRO A 24 3.91 6.83 -10.71
N GLU A 25 3.97 7.92 -11.48
CA GLU A 25 5.15 8.79 -11.53
C GLU A 25 5.37 9.55 -10.22
N GLU A 26 4.29 9.97 -9.55
CA GLU A 26 4.34 10.64 -8.26
C GLU A 26 4.74 9.67 -7.16
N MET A 27 4.21 8.44 -7.20
CA MET A 27 4.55 7.39 -6.24
C MET A 27 6.05 7.08 -6.31
N LEU A 28 6.62 6.94 -7.52
CA LEU A 28 8.05 6.73 -7.71
C LEU A 28 8.90 7.91 -7.21
N ALA A 29 8.45 9.15 -7.45
CA ALA A 29 9.18 10.33 -7.01
C ALA A 29 9.13 10.51 -5.48
N VAL A 30 8.00 10.22 -4.84
CA VAL A 30 7.87 10.23 -3.38
C VAL A 30 8.72 9.12 -2.76
N ASP A 31 8.69 7.90 -3.31
CA ASP A 31 9.47 6.76 -2.81
C ASP A 31 10.99 7.04 -2.89
N ALA A 32 11.45 7.58 -4.02
CA ALA A 32 12.84 8.02 -4.17
C ALA A 32 13.23 9.10 -3.14
N TYR A 33 12.33 10.07 -2.88
CA TYR A 33 12.58 11.11 -1.90
C TYR A 33 12.65 10.58 -0.46
N LEU A 34 11.79 9.62 -0.10
CA LEU A 34 11.78 8.97 1.21
C LEU A 34 13.08 8.21 1.50
N ILE A 35 13.73 7.65 0.49
CA ILE A 35 15.03 6.97 0.64
C ILE A 35 16.10 7.96 1.13
N GLU A 36 16.07 9.20 0.65
CA GLU A 36 17.05 10.24 1.00
C GLU A 36 16.70 10.99 2.30
N HIS A 37 15.44 10.93 2.74
CA HIS A 37 14.89 11.70 3.86
C HIS A 37 14.29 10.80 4.96
N TYR A 38 15.15 10.16 5.75
CA TYR A 38 14.75 9.17 6.76
C TYR A 38 13.75 9.73 7.79
N GLU A 39 13.83 11.02 8.11
CA GLU A 39 12.93 11.69 9.04
C GLU A 39 11.45 11.59 8.63
N LEU A 40 11.17 11.49 7.33
CA LEU A 40 9.81 11.40 6.80
C LEU A 40 9.21 10.00 6.98
N TRP A 41 10.02 8.96 7.23
CA TRP A 41 9.51 7.61 7.50
C TRP A 41 8.69 7.55 8.78
N VAL A 42 9.08 8.31 9.81
CA VAL A 42 8.31 8.39 11.06
C VAL A 42 6.93 8.98 10.78
N TRP A 43 6.87 10.00 9.92
CA TRP A 43 5.63 10.65 9.55
C TRP A 43 4.75 9.75 8.68
N LEU A 44 5.34 9.08 7.69
CA LEU A 44 4.66 8.10 6.86
C LEU A 44 4.06 6.97 7.72
N TYR A 45 4.84 6.42 8.65
CA TYR A 45 4.36 5.37 9.55
C TYR A 45 3.14 5.82 10.37
N GLN A 46 3.14 7.05 10.89
CA GLN A 46 1.97 7.59 11.60
C GLN A 46 0.73 7.69 10.71
N VAL A 47 0.91 8.14 9.47
CA VAL A 47 -0.16 8.20 8.47
C VAL A 47 -0.71 6.80 8.18
N GLU A 48 0.17 5.81 7.97
CA GLU A 48 -0.23 4.42 7.73
C GLU A 48 -1.01 3.81 8.90
N GLN A 49 -0.63 4.12 10.14
CA GLN A 49 -1.38 3.68 11.33
C GLN A 49 -2.80 4.27 11.35
N ILE A 50 -2.95 5.55 10.98
CA ILE A 50 -4.26 6.19 10.88
C ILE A 50 -5.10 5.52 9.78
N VAL A 51 -4.51 5.28 8.60
CA VAL A 51 -5.17 4.60 7.49
C VAL A 51 -5.63 3.19 7.89
N ALA A 52 -4.78 2.41 8.56
CA ALA A 52 -5.12 1.09 9.06
C ALA A 52 -6.25 1.13 10.10
N SER A 53 -6.23 2.11 11.01
CA SER A 53 -7.30 2.32 11.99
C SER A 53 -8.63 2.64 11.31
N LEU A 54 -8.63 3.54 10.31
CA LEU A 54 -9.83 3.87 9.54
C LEU A 54 -10.35 2.65 8.75
N ALA A 55 -9.46 1.86 8.15
CA ALA A 55 -9.84 0.64 7.46
C ALA A 55 -10.52 -0.37 8.40
N SER A 56 -10.07 -0.45 9.67
CA SER A 56 -10.63 -1.38 10.66
C SER A 56 -12.08 -1.08 11.08
N ILE A 57 -12.48 0.20 11.04
CA ILE A 57 -13.84 0.63 11.40
C ILE A 57 -14.77 0.74 10.19
N THR A 58 -14.24 0.55 8.97
CA THR A 58 -15.03 0.65 7.74
C THR A 58 -15.94 -0.57 7.61
N PRO A 59 -17.25 -0.41 7.36
CA PRO A 59 -18.15 -1.53 7.17
C PRO A 59 -17.66 -2.47 6.06
N PHE A 60 -17.61 -3.77 6.37
CA PHE A 60 -17.20 -4.76 5.39
C PHE A 60 -18.15 -4.73 4.20
N THR A 61 -17.60 -4.38 3.03
CA THR A 61 -18.31 -4.50 1.76
C THR A 61 -17.71 -5.66 0.99
N SER A 62 -18.53 -6.62 0.58
CA SER A 62 -18.06 -7.70 -0.28
C SER A 62 -17.66 -7.12 -1.63
N LEU A 63 -16.41 -7.33 -2.04
CA LEU A 63 -15.94 -6.95 -3.37
C LEU A 63 -16.77 -7.68 -4.45
N PRO A 64 -17.26 -6.97 -5.48
CA PRO A 64 -17.83 -7.63 -6.64
C PRO A 64 -16.72 -8.35 -7.40
N GLY A 65 -16.75 -9.69 -7.42
CA GLY A 65 -15.69 -10.48 -8.01
C GLY A 65 -15.70 -11.94 -7.56
N LEU A 66 -14.70 -12.68 -8.04
CA LEU A 66 -14.47 -14.10 -7.77
C LEU A 66 -14.78 -14.43 -6.30
N PRO A 67 -15.72 -15.36 -6.02
CA PRO A 67 -16.14 -15.64 -4.66
C PRO A 67 -14.90 -15.94 -3.81
N LYS A 68 -14.81 -15.37 -2.60
CA LYS A 68 -13.75 -15.65 -1.62
C LYS A 68 -13.41 -17.15 -1.52
N ALA A 69 -14.42 -18.00 -1.64
CA ALA A 69 -14.27 -19.45 -1.72
C ALA A 69 -13.33 -19.94 -2.84
N VAL A 70 -13.41 -19.37 -4.04
CA VAL A 70 -12.55 -19.72 -5.18
C VAL A 70 -11.10 -19.30 -4.95
N LEU A 71 -10.89 -18.09 -4.40
CA LEU A 71 -9.54 -17.64 -4.03
C LEU A 71 -8.93 -18.53 -2.94
N LEU A 72 -9.70 -18.87 -1.90
CA LEU A 72 -9.25 -19.77 -0.84
C LEU A 72 -8.97 -21.19 -1.36
N ALA A 73 -9.75 -21.68 -2.33
CA ALA A 73 -9.50 -22.98 -2.95
C ALA A 73 -8.18 -22.99 -3.72
N ARG A 74 -7.87 -21.92 -4.47
CA ARG A 74 -6.58 -21.76 -5.18
C ARG A 74 -5.41 -21.73 -4.20
N VAL A 75 -5.49 -20.92 -3.15
CA VAL A 75 -4.43 -20.83 -2.13
C VAL A 75 -4.18 -22.19 -1.45
N ARG A 76 -5.25 -22.94 -1.15
CA ARG A 76 -5.13 -24.29 -0.56
C ARG A 76 -4.48 -25.28 -1.52
N ALA A 77 -4.80 -25.21 -2.82
CA ALA A 77 -4.18 -26.04 -3.84
C ALA A 77 -2.68 -25.75 -3.96
N ASP A 78 -2.29 -24.49 -4.08
CA ASP A 78 -0.88 -24.06 -4.12
C ASP A 78 -0.09 -24.53 -2.89
N LEU A 79 -0.67 -24.39 -1.69
CA LEU A 79 -0.03 -24.84 -0.45
C LEU A 79 0.12 -26.37 -0.39
N ALA A 80 -0.86 -27.11 -0.92
CA ALA A 80 -0.79 -28.57 -0.99
C ALA A 80 0.27 -29.04 -1.99
N GLU A 81 0.44 -28.34 -3.11
CA GLU A 81 1.46 -28.64 -4.13
C GLU A 81 2.87 -28.38 -3.61
N ARG A 82 3.11 -27.24 -2.95
CA ARG A 82 4.40 -26.91 -2.31
C ARG A 82 4.81 -27.88 -1.21
N ARG A 83 3.84 -28.48 -0.49
CA ARG A 83 4.10 -29.52 0.53
C ARG A 83 4.43 -30.89 -0.07
N ARG A 84 4.08 -31.15 -1.33
CA ARG A 84 4.35 -32.40 -2.04
C ARG A 84 5.60 -32.33 -2.91
N ALA A 85 6.09 -31.13 -3.21
CA ALA A 85 7.39 -30.95 -3.84
C ALA A 85 8.51 -31.38 -2.87
N PRO A 86 9.43 -32.26 -3.28
CA PRO A 86 10.50 -32.81 -2.44
C PRO A 86 11.54 -31.77 -2.02
#